data_AF-A0A099P7B0-F1
#
_entry.id   AF-A0A099P7B0-F1
#
_cell.length_a   1.000
_cell.length_b   1.000
_cell.length_c   1.000
_cell.angle_alpha   90.00
_cell.angle_beta   90.00
_cell.angle_gamma   90.00
#
_symmetry.space_group_name_H-M   'P 1'
#
loop_
_entity.id
_entity.type
_entity.pdbx_description
1 polymer ?
#
loop_
_entity_poly.entity_id
_entity_poly.type
_entity_poly.pdbx_seq_one_letter_code
_entity_poly.pdbx_strand_id
1 'polypeptide(L)'
;MSSEANTTKWYPPVTKDANSRPVLKIVEFVPEEAGKIKWYSCGPTVYNPSHMGHARNYVSIDINRRILQDYFNYDILFIQNVTDIDDKIIIKARQEYLFEKFLKERTEQSVSEYVKKNLPEFEKTGDILNSFNKWASTLNLKEIGLEKPKFPMHVKAVNLAISAINNDKIDFDKFVNSVKDVVVLSLDKEFGHEVTDPNIFRKCSSYWERQFDLDMEKLNVLKPSIVTRVSEYIPEIIEFVDKIVKRGYAYVTSDGSVYFNTSRFDKDEKHQYAKCQPWSKGDMELLEDGEGSLTNEKSIENKLNSSDFALWKSSKSGEPFWDSPWGQGRP
;
A
#
# COMPACT_ATOMS: atom_id res chain seq x y z
N MET A 1 27.12 -12.81 -35.94
CA MET A 1 27.01 -11.33 -35.93
C MET A 1 26.35 -10.96 -34.62
N SER A 2 27.14 -10.51 -33.65
CA SER A 2 26.63 -10.01 -32.38
C SER A 2 25.81 -8.76 -32.66
N SER A 3 24.52 -8.79 -32.37
CA SER A 3 23.72 -7.58 -32.25
C SER A 3 24.27 -6.79 -31.07
N GLU A 4 25.23 -5.90 -31.32
CA GLU A 4 25.53 -4.81 -30.40
C GLU A 4 24.21 -4.07 -30.23
N ALA A 5 23.55 -4.30 -29.09
CA ALA A 5 22.40 -3.51 -28.69
C ALA A 5 22.82 -2.05 -28.81
N ASN A 6 22.02 -1.26 -29.52
CA ASN A 6 22.26 0.15 -29.78
C ASN A 6 22.25 0.88 -28.43
N THR A 7 23.37 0.86 -27.68
CA THR A 7 23.42 1.43 -26.34
C THR A 7 23.45 2.93 -26.51
N THR A 8 22.34 3.59 -26.22
CA THR A 8 22.23 5.04 -26.16
C THR A 8 23.39 5.58 -25.33
N LYS A 9 24.19 6.48 -25.93
CA LYS A 9 25.37 7.06 -25.27
C LYS A 9 24.96 7.72 -23.94
N TRP A 10 25.48 7.21 -22.83
CA TRP A 10 25.28 7.80 -21.51
C TRP A 10 26.09 9.09 -21.37
N TYR A 11 25.50 10.10 -20.75
CA TYR A 11 26.17 11.35 -20.40
C TYR A 11 26.12 11.53 -18.87
N PRO A 12 27.28 11.66 -18.19
CA PRO A 12 27.28 11.87 -16.75
C PRO A 12 26.64 13.22 -16.38
N PRO A 13 26.07 13.37 -15.17
CA PRO A 13 25.59 14.65 -14.67
C PRO A 13 26.70 15.70 -14.68
N VAL A 14 26.35 16.94 -15.04
CA VAL A 14 27.29 18.07 -15.11
C VAL A 14 26.87 19.19 -14.16
N THR A 15 27.83 19.81 -13.49
CA THR A 15 27.62 21.02 -12.69
C THR A 15 27.74 22.26 -13.59
N LYS A 16 26.81 23.20 -13.47
CA LYS A 16 26.89 24.48 -14.19
C LYS A 16 27.96 25.41 -13.58
N ASP A 17 28.10 25.38 -12.27
CA ASP A 17 29.11 26.10 -11.48
C ASP A 17 29.37 25.34 -10.17
N ALA A 18 30.32 25.80 -9.36
CA ALA A 18 30.72 25.16 -8.11
C ALA A 18 29.62 25.09 -7.03
N ASN A 19 28.57 25.90 -7.15
CA ASN A 19 27.49 26.01 -6.16
C ASN A 19 26.20 25.31 -6.60
N SER A 20 26.13 24.83 -7.85
CA SER A 20 24.95 24.21 -8.43
C SER A 20 24.98 22.69 -8.25
N ARG A 21 23.80 22.11 -7.96
CA ARG A 21 23.63 20.65 -8.01
C ARG A 21 23.89 20.15 -9.44
N PRO A 22 24.54 19.00 -9.62
CA PRO A 22 24.73 18.43 -10.94
C PRO A 22 23.36 18.10 -11.56
N VAL A 23 23.22 18.35 -12.86
CA VAL A 23 22.01 18.03 -13.62
C VAL A 23 22.36 17.13 -14.80
N LEU A 24 21.40 16.30 -15.23
CA LEU A 24 21.57 15.51 -16.44
C LEU A 24 21.76 16.42 -17.65
N LYS A 25 22.64 16.00 -18.56
CA LYS A 25 22.90 16.73 -19.80
C LYS A 25 21.64 16.74 -20.66
N ILE A 26 21.22 17.92 -21.11
CA ILE A 26 20.17 18.05 -22.12
C ILE A 26 20.73 17.55 -23.45
N VAL A 27 20.02 16.61 -24.06
CA VAL A 27 20.33 16.04 -25.37
C VAL A 27 19.11 16.13 -26.25
N GLU A 28 19.33 16.07 -27.56
CA GLU A 28 18.24 15.92 -28.53
C GLU A 28 17.47 14.62 -28.24
N PHE A 29 16.15 14.73 -28.18
CA PHE A 29 15.28 13.56 -27.99
C PHE A 29 15.06 12.88 -29.34
N VAL A 30 15.59 11.66 -29.47
CA VAL A 30 15.41 10.81 -30.66
C VAL A 30 14.79 9.49 -30.19
N PRO A 31 13.58 9.13 -30.68
CA PRO A 31 12.95 7.88 -30.28
C PRO A 31 13.67 6.66 -30.87
N GLU A 32 13.55 5.50 -30.23
CA GLU A 32 14.09 4.24 -30.74
C GLU A 32 13.43 3.81 -32.06
N GLU A 33 12.14 4.12 -32.22
CA GLU A 33 11.36 3.90 -33.44
C GLU A 33 10.76 5.24 -33.91
N ALA A 34 10.94 5.58 -35.18
CA ALA A 34 10.49 6.86 -35.72
C ALA A 34 8.98 7.08 -35.47
N GLY A 35 8.65 8.22 -34.86
CA GLY A 35 7.27 8.59 -34.57
C GLY A 35 6.62 7.86 -33.38
N LYS A 36 7.32 6.94 -32.70
CA LYS A 36 6.77 6.19 -31.56
C LYS A 36 7.58 6.38 -30.28
N ILE A 37 6.88 6.49 -29.15
CA ILE A 37 7.50 6.63 -27.82
C ILE A 37 6.94 5.56 -26.89
N LYS A 38 7.83 4.76 -26.30
CA LYS A 38 7.50 3.90 -25.15
C LYS A 38 7.95 4.62 -23.88
N TRP A 39 7.01 4.98 -23.03
CA TRP A 39 7.28 5.80 -21.86
C TRP A 39 6.75 5.12 -20.59
N TYR A 40 7.64 4.90 -19.63
CA TYR A 40 7.28 4.49 -18.27
C TYR A 40 7.38 5.65 -17.28
N SER A 41 6.43 5.75 -16.35
CA SER A 41 6.54 6.60 -15.16
C SER A 41 6.09 5.84 -13.92
N CYS A 42 6.79 6.04 -12.81
CA CYS A 42 6.38 5.49 -11.52
C CYS A 42 4.99 6.03 -11.14
N GLY A 43 4.09 5.14 -10.77
CA GLY A 43 2.79 5.51 -10.20
C GLY A 43 2.78 5.45 -8.66
N PRO A 44 1.60 5.48 -8.05
CA PRO A 44 1.45 5.69 -6.61
C PRO A 44 1.66 4.41 -5.81
N THR A 45 2.09 4.57 -4.55
CA THR A 45 1.87 3.57 -3.50
C THR A 45 0.48 3.80 -2.89
N VAL A 46 -0.42 2.83 -3.05
CA VAL A 46 -1.86 3.00 -2.79
C VAL A 46 -2.23 2.62 -1.36
N TYR A 47 -1.83 3.46 -0.40
CA TYR A 47 -2.13 3.24 1.03
C TYR A 47 -2.87 4.41 1.70
N ASN A 48 -2.95 5.57 1.04
CA ASN A 48 -3.48 6.81 1.60
C ASN A 48 -3.95 7.77 0.50
N PRO A 49 -4.65 8.86 0.85
CA PRO A 49 -5.09 9.86 -0.11
C PRO A 49 -3.94 10.50 -0.90
N SER A 50 -4.21 10.86 -2.15
CA SER A 50 -3.28 11.63 -2.97
C SER A 50 -3.03 13.01 -2.37
N HIS A 51 -1.76 13.42 -2.25
CA HIS A 51 -1.39 14.78 -1.82
C HIS A 51 -0.96 15.67 -3.00
N MET A 52 -0.75 16.96 -2.75
CA MET A 52 -0.41 17.91 -3.81
C MET A 52 0.88 17.60 -4.59
N GLY A 53 1.86 16.93 -3.96
CA GLY A 53 3.04 16.42 -4.66
C GLY A 53 2.70 15.45 -5.80
N HIS A 54 1.73 14.55 -5.60
CA HIS A 54 1.23 13.64 -6.63
C HIS A 54 0.58 14.42 -7.76
N ALA A 55 -0.35 15.32 -7.43
CA ALA A 55 -1.04 16.13 -8.42
C ALA A 55 -0.05 16.91 -9.29
N ARG A 56 0.95 17.58 -8.68
CA ARG A 56 2.01 18.28 -9.41
C ARG A 56 2.76 17.35 -10.36
N ASN A 57 3.18 16.18 -9.90
CA ASN A 57 3.93 15.22 -10.70
C ASN A 57 3.12 14.71 -11.91
N TYR A 58 1.93 14.17 -11.66
CA TYR A 58 1.12 13.54 -12.70
C TYR A 58 0.54 14.54 -13.71
N VAL A 59 0.17 15.75 -13.26
CA VAL A 59 -0.21 16.84 -14.17
C VAL A 59 0.98 17.27 -15.05
N SER A 60 2.20 17.34 -14.49
CA SER A 60 3.39 17.68 -15.28
C SER A 60 3.71 16.61 -16.33
N ILE A 61 3.58 15.34 -15.96
CA ILE A 61 3.72 14.21 -16.90
C ILE A 61 2.66 14.30 -18.00
N ASP A 62 1.41 14.57 -17.65
CA ASP A 62 0.31 14.69 -18.60
C ASP A 62 0.51 15.85 -19.59
N ILE A 63 0.94 17.02 -19.11
CA ILE A 63 1.28 18.17 -19.97
C ILE A 63 2.37 17.78 -20.97
N ASN A 64 3.45 17.14 -20.52
CA ASN A 64 4.51 16.68 -21.40
C ASN A 64 4.03 15.65 -22.41
N ARG A 65 3.17 14.70 -21.98
CA ARG A 65 2.55 13.71 -22.86
C ARG A 65 1.71 14.38 -23.94
N ARG A 66 0.86 15.35 -23.59
CA ARG A 66 0.05 16.10 -24.55
C ARG A 66 0.90 16.90 -25.53
N ILE A 67 2.00 17.52 -25.09
CA ILE A 67 2.92 18.22 -25.99
C ILE A 67 3.53 17.23 -27.00
N LEU A 68 4.03 16.09 -26.53
CA LEU A 68 4.62 15.08 -27.42
C LEU A 68 3.59 14.46 -28.36
N GLN A 69 2.40 14.15 -27.85
CA GLN A 69 1.34 13.49 -28.61
C GLN A 69 0.63 14.44 -29.58
N ASP A 70 0.17 15.60 -29.11
CA ASP A 70 -0.78 16.43 -29.84
C ASP A 70 -0.08 17.53 -30.65
N TYR A 71 1.08 18.02 -30.20
CA TYR A 71 1.86 19.04 -30.93
C TYR A 71 2.90 18.40 -31.85
N PHE A 72 3.65 17.41 -31.36
CA PHE A 72 4.68 16.73 -32.15
C PHE A 72 4.17 15.48 -32.89
N ASN A 73 2.91 15.07 -32.69
CA ASN A 73 2.29 13.92 -33.35
C ASN A 73 3.00 12.58 -33.11
N TYR A 74 3.59 12.39 -31.93
CA TYR A 74 4.14 11.09 -31.54
C TYR A 74 3.02 10.12 -31.12
N ASP A 75 3.14 8.85 -31.52
CA ASP A 75 2.36 7.74 -31.00
C ASP A 75 2.97 7.25 -29.68
N ILE A 76 2.25 7.46 -28.57
CA ILE A 76 2.78 7.23 -27.22
C ILE A 76 2.12 6.01 -26.57
N LEU A 77 2.94 4.99 -26.29
CA LEU A 77 2.62 3.92 -25.35
C LEU A 77 3.09 4.34 -23.95
N PHE A 78 2.16 4.86 -23.14
CA PHE A 78 2.45 5.29 -21.77
C PHE A 78 2.08 4.21 -20.75
N ILE A 79 3.06 3.75 -19.98
CA ILE A 79 2.91 2.71 -18.97
C ILE A 79 3.14 3.34 -17.59
N GLN A 80 2.26 3.01 -16.65
CA GLN A 80 2.39 3.42 -15.26
C GLN A 80 2.15 2.23 -14.34
N ASN A 81 3.00 2.04 -13.34
CA ASN A 81 2.77 1.00 -12.35
C ASN A 81 1.84 1.49 -11.23
N VAL A 82 1.28 0.55 -10.48
CA VAL A 82 0.70 0.82 -9.16
C VAL A 82 1.46 -0.04 -8.15
N THR A 83 2.01 0.59 -7.12
CA THR A 83 2.67 -0.12 -6.02
C THR A 83 1.58 -0.54 -5.04
N ASP A 84 1.04 -1.74 -5.22
CA ASP A 84 -0.04 -2.33 -4.42
C ASP A 84 0.46 -3.34 -3.37
N ILE A 85 1.78 -3.47 -3.24
CA ILE A 85 2.48 -4.24 -2.22
C ILE A 85 3.59 -3.34 -1.65
N ASP A 86 3.49 -2.98 -0.37
CA ASP A 86 4.46 -2.14 0.34
C ASP A 86 4.26 -2.27 1.86
N ASP A 87 5.31 -2.05 2.65
CA ASP A 87 5.25 -2.04 4.12
C ASP A 87 4.17 -1.08 4.65
N LYS A 88 4.01 0.09 4.02
CA LYS A 88 3.00 1.10 4.38
C LYS A 88 1.58 0.58 4.14
N ILE A 89 1.35 -0.19 3.08
CA ILE A 89 0.06 -0.83 2.78
C ILE A 89 -0.22 -1.92 3.81
N ILE A 90 0.76 -2.75 4.12
CA ILE A 90 0.63 -3.86 5.08
C ILE A 90 0.22 -3.33 6.44
N ILE A 91 0.98 -2.36 6.97
CA ILE A 91 0.70 -1.73 8.26
C ILE A 91 -0.68 -1.09 8.26
N LYS A 92 -1.00 -0.29 7.23
CA LYS A 92 -2.27 0.41 7.12
C LYS A 92 -3.47 -0.56 7.10
N ALA A 93 -3.43 -1.56 6.22
CA ALA A 93 -4.52 -2.52 6.06
C ALA A 93 -4.75 -3.32 7.35
N ARG A 94 -3.67 -3.74 8.01
CA ARG A 94 -3.71 -4.51 9.27
C ARG A 94 -4.29 -3.68 10.40
N GLN A 95 -3.81 -2.45 10.56
CA GLN A 95 -4.31 -1.49 11.56
C GLN A 95 -5.79 -1.17 11.37
N GLU A 96 -6.23 -0.94 10.13
CA GLU A 96 -7.64 -0.66 9.84
C GLU A 96 -8.52 -1.87 10.14
N TYR A 97 -8.10 -3.06 9.72
CA TYR A 97 -8.82 -4.30 10.02
C TYR A 97 -8.96 -4.54 11.53
N LEU A 98 -7.86 -4.44 12.28
CA LEU A 98 -7.88 -4.70 13.73
C LEU A 98 -8.74 -3.68 14.46
N PHE A 99 -8.72 -2.42 14.02
CA PHE A 99 -9.56 -1.38 14.61
C PHE A 99 -11.05 -1.62 14.33
N GLU A 100 -11.41 -1.96 13.09
CA GLU A 100 -12.78 -2.34 12.72
C GLU A 100 -13.26 -3.55 13.53
N LYS A 101 -12.41 -4.57 13.68
CA LYS A 101 -12.67 -5.77 14.50
C LYS A 101 -12.89 -5.40 15.96
N PHE A 102 -12.00 -4.60 16.56
CA PHE A 102 -12.11 -4.15 17.95
C PHE A 102 -13.42 -3.39 18.21
N LEU A 103 -13.75 -2.42 17.35
CA LEU A 103 -15.00 -1.66 17.46
C LEU A 103 -16.22 -2.58 17.39
N LYS A 104 -16.20 -3.56 16.49
CA LYS A 104 -17.27 -4.54 16.34
C LYS A 104 -17.42 -5.41 17.59
N GLU A 105 -16.34 -6.06 18.05
CA GLU A 105 -16.36 -6.92 19.23
C GLU A 105 -16.78 -6.17 20.50
N ARG A 106 -16.29 -4.95 20.70
CA ARG A 106 -16.65 -4.13 21.87
C ARG A 106 -18.11 -3.70 21.84
N THR A 107 -18.62 -3.38 20.65
CA THR A 107 -20.04 -3.10 20.42
C THR A 107 -20.90 -4.32 20.71
N GLU A 108 -20.53 -5.50 20.18
CA GLU A 108 -21.24 -6.76 20.38
C GLU A 108 -21.29 -7.16 21.86
N GLN A 109 -20.17 -7.03 22.58
CA GLN A 109 -20.10 -7.28 24.03
C GLN A 109 -21.04 -6.34 24.80
N SER A 110 -21.00 -5.04 24.49
CA SER A 110 -21.84 -4.03 25.17
C SER A 110 -23.33 -4.26 24.91
N VAL A 111 -23.70 -4.66 23.69
CA VAL A 111 -25.07 -5.06 23.33
C VAL A 111 -25.49 -6.29 24.12
N SER A 112 -24.63 -7.31 24.21
CA SER A 112 -24.89 -8.51 24.99
C SER A 112 -25.13 -8.19 26.47
N GLU A 113 -24.25 -7.40 27.11
CA GLU A 113 -24.38 -7.00 28.51
C GLU A 113 -25.64 -6.17 28.77
N TYR A 114 -25.97 -5.23 27.87
CA TYR A 114 -27.16 -4.41 28.00
C TYR A 114 -28.45 -5.23 27.89
N VAL A 115 -28.51 -6.17 26.94
CA VAL A 115 -29.64 -7.10 26.76
C VAL A 115 -29.81 -7.98 27.99
N LYS A 116 -28.73 -8.58 28.51
CA LYS A 116 -28.77 -9.40 29.74
C LYS A 116 -29.33 -8.63 30.93
N LYS A 117 -28.90 -7.38 31.11
CA LYS A 117 -29.30 -6.56 32.26
C LYS A 117 -30.73 -6.01 32.14
N ASN A 118 -31.15 -5.59 30.95
CA ASN A 118 -32.38 -4.80 30.78
C ASN A 118 -33.50 -5.53 30.04
N LEU A 119 -33.20 -6.62 29.31
CA LEU A 119 -34.13 -7.40 28.50
C LEU A 119 -33.89 -8.92 28.69
N PRO A 120 -33.94 -9.43 29.94
CA PRO A 120 -33.70 -10.84 30.24
C PRO A 120 -34.73 -11.78 29.58
N GLU A 121 -35.91 -11.26 29.22
CA GLU A 121 -36.92 -12.02 28.48
C GLU A 121 -36.44 -12.43 27.08
N PHE A 122 -35.55 -11.65 26.46
CA PHE A 122 -34.99 -11.95 25.15
C PHE A 122 -33.74 -12.86 25.24
N GLU A 123 -32.93 -12.77 26.30
CA GLU A 123 -31.72 -13.59 26.48
C GLU A 123 -31.99 -15.10 26.31
N LYS A 124 -33.19 -15.57 26.69
CA LYS A 124 -33.62 -16.96 26.55
C LYS A 124 -33.73 -17.47 25.11
N THR A 125 -33.69 -16.59 24.11
CA THR A 125 -33.81 -16.92 22.69
C THR A 125 -32.45 -17.15 22.00
N GLY A 126 -31.34 -16.92 22.71
CA GLY A 126 -29.98 -17.27 22.25
C GLY A 126 -29.29 -16.18 21.45
N ASP A 127 -29.43 -16.19 20.12
CA ASP A 127 -28.63 -15.36 19.21
C ASP A 127 -29.12 -13.91 19.16
N ILE A 128 -28.51 -13.05 19.98
CA ILE A 128 -28.89 -11.65 20.14
C ILE A 128 -28.77 -10.86 18.83
N LEU A 129 -27.69 -11.05 18.08
CA LEU A 129 -27.37 -10.18 16.93
C LEU A 129 -28.29 -10.45 15.74
N ASN A 130 -28.65 -11.72 15.51
CA ASN A 130 -29.46 -12.09 14.34
C ASN A 130 -30.97 -12.17 14.63
N SER A 131 -31.38 -12.34 15.89
CA SER A 131 -32.78 -12.57 16.24
C SER A 131 -33.47 -11.40 16.95
N PHE A 132 -32.73 -10.40 17.45
CA PHE A 132 -33.31 -9.29 18.24
C PHE A 132 -34.33 -8.48 17.45
N ASN A 133 -34.01 -8.09 16.21
CA ASN A 133 -34.93 -7.31 15.39
C ASN A 133 -36.23 -8.06 15.11
N LYS A 134 -36.14 -9.39 14.92
CA LYS A 134 -37.29 -10.27 14.69
C LYS A 134 -38.15 -10.37 15.95
N TRP A 135 -37.54 -10.60 17.12
CA TRP A 135 -38.27 -10.62 18.40
C TRP A 135 -38.90 -9.26 18.72
N ALA A 136 -38.16 -8.16 18.58
CA ALA A 136 -38.65 -6.81 18.86
C ALA A 136 -39.88 -6.46 18.02
N SER A 137 -39.96 -6.95 16.78
CA SER A 137 -41.11 -6.75 15.90
C SER A 137 -42.39 -7.49 16.33
N THR A 138 -42.28 -8.51 17.19
CA THR A 138 -43.44 -9.28 17.71
C THR A 138 -44.08 -8.66 18.96
N LEU A 139 -43.44 -7.65 19.56
CA LEU A 139 -43.88 -7.06 20.83
C LEU A 139 -44.88 -5.92 20.62
N ASN A 140 -46.00 -5.97 21.33
CA ASN A 140 -46.90 -4.81 21.44
C ASN A 140 -46.40 -3.83 22.50
N LEU A 141 -45.46 -2.97 22.13
CA LEU A 141 -44.78 -2.04 23.04
C LEU A 141 -45.74 -1.04 23.73
N LYS A 142 -46.90 -0.73 23.14
CA LYS A 142 -47.91 0.15 23.76
C LYS A 142 -48.57 -0.52 24.96
N GLU A 143 -48.84 -1.82 24.84
CA GLU A 143 -49.53 -2.61 25.86
C GLU A 143 -48.56 -2.96 27.01
N ILE A 144 -47.36 -3.43 26.67
CA ILE A 144 -46.30 -3.74 27.66
C ILE A 144 -45.85 -2.48 28.42
N GLY A 145 -45.90 -1.31 27.77
CA GLY A 145 -45.59 -0.03 28.39
C GLY A 145 -46.56 0.39 29.50
N LEU A 146 -47.78 -0.17 29.55
CA LEU A 146 -48.75 0.09 30.62
C LEU A 146 -48.36 -0.62 31.92
N GLU A 147 -47.76 -1.81 31.84
CA GLU A 147 -47.27 -2.57 33.01
C GLU A 147 -45.81 -2.26 33.37
N LYS A 148 -44.93 -2.10 32.38
CA LYS A 148 -43.50 -1.82 32.56
C LYS A 148 -43.11 -0.52 31.84
N PRO A 149 -43.27 0.65 32.47
CA PRO A 149 -43.14 1.97 31.82
C PRO A 149 -41.79 2.22 31.14
N LYS A 150 -40.70 1.63 31.64
CA LYS A 150 -39.34 1.78 31.09
C LYS A 150 -39.01 0.78 29.98
N PHE A 151 -39.77 -0.31 29.85
CA PHE A 151 -39.48 -1.38 28.88
C PHE A 151 -39.51 -0.90 27.42
N PRO A 152 -40.50 -0.11 26.97
CA PRO A 152 -40.48 0.45 25.61
C PRO A 152 -39.30 1.39 25.34
N MET A 153 -38.78 2.07 26.38
CA MET A 153 -37.61 2.95 26.28
C MET A 153 -36.33 2.14 26.04
N HIS A 154 -36.14 1.01 26.75
CA HIS A 154 -35.00 0.13 26.55
C HIS A 154 -35.00 -0.53 25.17
N VAL A 155 -36.16 -1.00 24.69
CA VAL A 155 -36.31 -1.54 23.33
C VAL A 155 -35.99 -0.47 22.28
N LYS A 156 -36.47 0.77 22.48
CA LYS A 156 -36.12 1.90 21.60
C LYS A 156 -34.63 2.23 21.63
N ALA A 157 -33.98 2.20 22.79
CA ALA A 157 -32.55 2.49 22.92
C ALA A 157 -31.67 1.47 22.19
N VAL A 158 -32.01 0.17 22.28
CA VAL A 158 -31.31 -0.89 21.55
C VAL A 158 -31.57 -0.78 20.05
N ASN A 159 -32.80 -0.49 19.63
CA ASN A 159 -33.11 -0.23 18.21
C ASN A 159 -32.38 1.01 17.68
N LEU A 160 -32.21 2.06 18.49
CA LEU A 160 -31.43 3.24 18.11
C LEU A 160 -29.94 2.91 17.97
N ALA A 161 -29.38 2.10 18.88
CA ALA A 161 -28.00 1.63 18.79
C ALA A 161 -27.78 0.76 17.54
N ILE A 162 -28.69 -0.18 17.27
CA ILE A 162 -28.71 -1.00 16.04
C ILE A 162 -28.89 -0.13 14.79
N SER A 163 -29.70 0.93 14.85
CA SER A 163 -29.89 1.86 13.73
C SER A 163 -28.70 2.79 13.53
N ALA A 164 -28.00 3.21 14.58
CA ALA A 164 -26.79 4.03 14.53
C ALA A 164 -25.58 3.23 14.01
N ILE A 165 -25.54 1.91 14.27
CA ILE A 165 -24.66 0.97 13.58
C ILE A 165 -24.95 0.94 12.07
N ASN A 166 -26.16 1.34 11.64
CA ASN A 166 -26.64 1.25 10.26
C ASN A 166 -26.90 2.60 9.55
N ASN A 167 -26.73 3.77 10.19
CA ASN A 167 -26.89 5.08 9.54
C ASN A 167 -26.29 6.27 10.34
N ASP A 168 -25.65 7.18 9.59
CA ASP A 168 -24.84 8.32 10.04
C ASP A 168 -25.63 9.43 10.74
N LYS A 169 -25.37 9.66 12.04
CA LYS A 169 -25.31 11.00 12.72
C LYS A 169 -25.26 10.88 14.25
N ILE A 170 -24.07 10.62 14.77
CA ILE A 170 -23.53 11.12 16.05
C ILE A 170 -22.06 11.44 15.75
N ASP A 171 -21.46 12.47 16.34
CA ASP A 171 -20.02 12.79 16.19
C ASP A 171 -19.09 11.75 16.87
N PHE A 172 -19.56 10.51 16.95
CA PHE A 172 -18.80 9.31 17.26
C PHE A 172 -17.64 9.16 16.28
N ASP A 173 -17.85 9.50 15.01
CA ASP A 173 -16.78 9.51 14.00
C ASP A 173 -15.61 10.37 14.45
N LYS A 174 -15.82 11.53 15.05
CA LYS A 174 -14.74 12.37 15.56
C LYS A 174 -14.05 11.78 16.79
N PHE A 175 -14.79 11.16 17.71
CA PHE A 175 -14.17 10.45 18.84
C PHE A 175 -13.33 9.26 18.34
N VAL A 176 -13.91 8.41 17.50
CA VAL A 176 -13.25 7.27 16.87
C VAL A 176 -12.01 7.71 16.11
N ASN A 177 -12.12 8.75 15.26
CA ASN A 177 -10.97 9.31 14.55
C ASN A 177 -9.92 9.90 15.51
N SER A 178 -10.33 10.48 16.64
CA SER A 178 -9.38 11.04 17.62
C SER A 178 -8.60 9.99 18.40
N VAL A 179 -9.13 8.77 18.54
CA VAL A 179 -8.45 7.68 19.27
C VAL A 179 -7.82 6.64 18.34
N LYS A 180 -8.24 6.58 17.07
CA LYS A 180 -7.82 5.57 16.09
C LYS A 180 -6.31 5.44 16.03
N ASP A 181 -5.60 6.54 15.77
CA ASP A 181 -4.15 6.53 15.57
C ASP A 181 -3.35 6.04 16.78
N VAL A 182 -3.92 6.15 17.99
CA VAL A 182 -3.30 5.63 19.22
C VAL A 182 -3.64 4.15 19.43
N VAL A 183 -4.92 3.79 19.26
CA VAL A 183 -5.42 2.43 19.52
C VAL A 183 -4.86 1.44 18.50
N VAL A 184 -4.77 1.82 17.22
CA VAL A 184 -4.28 0.91 16.17
C VAL A 184 -2.87 0.41 16.43
N LEU A 185 -1.99 1.23 17.02
CA LEU A 185 -0.61 0.82 17.35
C LEU A 185 -0.57 -0.29 18.41
N SER A 186 -1.45 -0.20 19.42
CA SER A 186 -1.55 -1.23 20.45
C SER A 186 -2.14 -2.52 19.89
N LEU A 187 -3.22 -2.42 19.11
CA LEU A 187 -3.87 -3.58 18.49
C LEU A 187 -2.92 -4.29 17.53
N ASP A 188 -2.19 -3.53 16.71
CA ASP A 188 -1.24 -4.08 15.74
C ASP A 188 -0.10 -4.85 16.42
N LYS A 189 0.41 -4.31 17.53
CA LYS A 189 1.44 -4.97 18.34
C LYS A 189 0.96 -6.29 18.94
N GLU A 190 -0.29 -6.36 19.37
CA GLU A 190 -0.85 -7.54 20.04
C GLU A 190 -1.33 -8.60 19.06
N PHE A 191 -2.09 -8.19 18.02
CA PHE A 191 -2.83 -9.09 17.15
C PHE A 191 -2.39 -9.05 15.68
N GLY A 192 -1.44 -8.20 15.31
CA GLY A 192 -1.00 -8.06 13.92
C GLY A 192 -0.50 -9.38 13.31
N HIS A 193 0.17 -10.20 14.12
CA HIS A 193 0.68 -11.50 13.68
C HIS A 193 -0.42 -12.50 13.23
N GLU A 194 -1.67 -12.31 13.67
CA GLU A 194 -2.82 -13.14 13.31
C GLU A 194 -3.43 -12.78 11.94
N VAL A 195 -3.13 -11.59 11.41
CA VAL A 195 -3.74 -11.05 10.19
C VAL A 195 -3.05 -11.63 8.96
N THR A 196 -3.56 -12.76 8.48
CA THR A 196 -2.94 -13.54 7.40
C THR A 196 -3.72 -13.56 6.09
N ASP A 197 -4.98 -13.08 6.08
CA ASP A 197 -5.83 -13.10 4.88
C ASP A 197 -5.34 -12.07 3.84
N PRO A 198 -4.88 -12.52 2.64
CA PRO A 198 -4.44 -11.63 1.57
C PRO A 198 -5.50 -10.61 1.12
N ASN A 199 -6.78 -10.92 1.28
CA ASN A 199 -7.87 -10.04 0.87
C ASN A 199 -7.92 -8.74 1.69
N ILE A 200 -7.45 -8.77 2.94
CA ILE A 200 -7.38 -7.57 3.80
C ILE A 200 -6.46 -6.53 3.15
N PHE A 201 -5.27 -6.96 2.72
CA PHE A 201 -4.28 -6.09 2.07
C PHE A 201 -4.75 -5.61 0.70
N ARG A 202 -5.33 -6.51 -0.11
CA ARG A 202 -5.87 -6.16 -1.44
C ARG A 202 -7.03 -5.17 -1.37
N LYS A 203 -7.89 -5.27 -0.36
CA LYS A 203 -9.01 -4.34 -0.17
C LYS A 203 -8.50 -2.91 0.06
N CYS A 204 -7.46 -2.75 0.87
CA CYS A 204 -6.84 -1.46 1.13
C CYS A 204 -6.24 -0.85 -0.14
N SER A 205 -5.40 -1.62 -0.85
CA SER A 205 -4.75 -1.14 -2.09
C SER A 205 -5.76 -0.81 -3.19
N SER A 206 -6.74 -1.68 -3.42
CA SER A 206 -7.78 -1.46 -4.44
C SER A 206 -8.64 -0.23 -4.15
N TYR A 207 -8.95 0.02 -2.86
CA TYR A 207 -9.70 1.21 -2.46
C TYR A 207 -8.92 2.49 -2.78
N TRP A 208 -7.66 2.55 -2.39
CA TRP A 208 -6.82 3.74 -2.59
C TRP A 208 -6.41 3.95 -4.04
N GLU A 209 -6.21 2.89 -4.82
CA GLU A 209 -6.02 2.97 -6.27
C GLU A 209 -7.23 3.65 -6.92
N ARG A 210 -8.45 3.23 -6.56
CA ARG A 210 -9.66 3.87 -7.07
C ARG A 210 -9.77 5.34 -6.68
N GLN A 211 -9.40 5.70 -5.44
CA GLN A 211 -9.42 7.12 -5.04
C GLN A 211 -8.40 7.93 -5.83
N PHE A 212 -7.20 7.40 -6.04
CA PHE A 212 -6.17 8.00 -6.88
C PHE A 212 -6.68 8.26 -8.30
N ASP A 213 -7.30 7.27 -8.94
CA ASP A 213 -7.85 7.40 -10.29
C ASP A 213 -8.91 8.51 -10.37
N LEU A 214 -9.81 8.59 -9.39
CA LEU A 214 -10.84 9.63 -9.32
C LEU A 214 -10.23 11.03 -9.15
N ASP A 215 -9.14 11.16 -8.39
CA ASP A 215 -8.45 12.43 -8.25
C ASP A 215 -7.72 12.83 -9.54
N MET A 216 -7.08 11.88 -10.23
CA MET A 216 -6.42 12.14 -11.52
C MET A 216 -7.44 12.54 -12.59
N GLU A 217 -8.61 11.89 -12.61
CA GLU A 217 -9.72 12.25 -13.50
C GLU A 217 -10.22 13.68 -13.25
N LYS A 218 -10.41 14.08 -11.98
CA LYS A 218 -10.81 15.46 -11.62
C LYS A 218 -9.76 16.50 -12.05
N LEU A 219 -8.49 16.12 -12.09
CA LEU A 219 -7.39 16.97 -12.56
C LEU A 219 -7.23 16.95 -14.08
N ASN A 220 -8.10 16.23 -14.81
CA ASN A 220 -8.05 16.07 -16.26
C ASN A 220 -6.74 15.43 -16.77
N VAL A 221 -6.11 14.61 -15.94
CA VAL A 221 -4.94 13.80 -16.30
C VAL A 221 -5.40 12.64 -17.19
N LEU A 222 -4.75 12.42 -18.34
CA LEU A 222 -5.05 11.29 -19.19
C LEU A 222 -4.63 9.98 -18.51
N LYS A 223 -5.50 8.97 -18.60
CA LYS A 223 -5.16 7.63 -18.13
C LYS A 223 -3.94 7.07 -18.88
N PRO A 224 -3.06 6.31 -18.22
CA PRO A 224 -2.01 5.57 -18.90
C PRO A 224 -2.60 4.56 -19.90
N SER A 225 -1.83 4.25 -20.93
CA SER A 225 -2.19 3.23 -21.92
C SER A 225 -2.23 1.84 -21.28
N ILE A 226 -1.33 1.58 -20.33
CA ILE A 226 -1.27 0.33 -19.55
C ILE A 226 -0.99 0.67 -18.09
N VAL A 227 -1.78 0.08 -17.19
CA VAL A 227 -1.50 0.04 -15.75
C VAL A 227 -0.94 -1.33 -15.39
N THR A 228 0.14 -1.39 -14.63
CA THR A 228 0.73 -2.65 -14.15
C THR A 228 0.79 -2.67 -12.63
N ARG A 229 0.13 -3.62 -11.97
CA ARG A 229 0.20 -3.74 -10.50
C ARG A 229 1.32 -4.67 -10.10
N VAL A 230 2.06 -4.38 -9.03
CA VAL A 230 3.17 -5.25 -8.58
C VAL A 230 2.67 -6.68 -8.32
N SER A 231 1.49 -6.82 -7.71
CA SER A 231 0.89 -8.12 -7.42
C SER A 231 0.56 -8.98 -8.65
N GLU A 232 0.43 -8.38 -9.83
CA GLU A 232 0.14 -9.07 -11.10
C GLU A 232 1.40 -9.64 -11.77
N TYR A 233 2.60 -9.20 -11.35
CA TYR A 233 3.89 -9.51 -12.01
C TYR A 233 4.89 -10.25 -11.09
N ILE A 234 4.40 -10.89 -10.02
CA ILE A 234 5.25 -11.61 -9.07
C ILE A 234 6.12 -12.69 -9.75
N PRO A 235 5.61 -13.53 -10.67
CA PRO A 235 6.44 -14.52 -11.36
C PRO A 235 7.61 -13.88 -12.13
N GLU A 236 7.36 -12.79 -12.85
CA GLU A 236 8.35 -12.05 -13.62
C GLU A 236 9.38 -11.38 -12.72
N ILE A 237 8.96 -10.86 -11.56
CA ILE A 237 9.86 -10.29 -10.56
C ILE A 237 10.78 -11.38 -10.00
N ILE A 238 10.24 -12.55 -9.62
CA ILE A 238 11.04 -13.68 -9.14
C ILE A 238 12.06 -14.10 -10.20
N GLU A 239 11.63 -14.24 -11.46
CA GLU A 239 12.54 -14.59 -12.57
C GLU A 239 13.63 -13.53 -12.76
N PHE A 240 13.28 -12.24 -12.65
CA PHE A 240 14.23 -11.14 -12.76
C PHE A 240 15.26 -11.17 -11.63
N VAL A 241 14.83 -11.33 -10.38
CA VAL A 241 15.71 -11.42 -9.21
C VAL A 241 16.62 -12.65 -9.29
N ASP A 242 16.09 -13.81 -9.70
CA ASP A 242 16.88 -15.03 -9.91
C ASP A 242 17.98 -14.85 -10.96
N LYS A 243 17.72 -14.11 -12.05
CA LYS A 243 18.76 -13.75 -13.02
C LYS A 243 19.86 -12.87 -12.41
N ILE A 244 19.52 -11.95 -11.51
CA ILE A 244 20.51 -11.10 -10.82
C ILE A 244 21.38 -11.93 -9.88
N VAL A 245 20.75 -12.85 -9.13
CA VAL A 245 21.46 -13.80 -8.25
C VAL A 245 22.40 -14.69 -9.06
N LYS A 246 21.92 -15.31 -10.13
CA LYS A 246 22.73 -16.18 -11.03
C LYS A 246 23.91 -15.45 -11.67
N ARG A 247 23.78 -14.13 -11.90
CA ARG A 247 24.87 -13.28 -12.42
C ARG A 247 25.85 -12.82 -11.34
N GLY A 248 25.60 -13.14 -10.06
CA GLY A 248 26.47 -12.81 -8.93
C GLY A 248 26.37 -11.35 -8.48
N TYR A 249 25.29 -10.64 -8.82
CA TYR A 249 25.05 -9.25 -8.36
C TYR A 249 24.05 -9.17 -7.20
N ALA A 250 23.46 -10.30 -6.80
CA ALA A 250 22.64 -10.41 -5.61
C ALA A 250 22.98 -11.68 -4.85
N TYR A 251 22.63 -11.72 -3.57
CA TYR A 251 22.88 -12.85 -2.68
C TYR A 251 21.65 -13.12 -1.82
N VAL A 252 21.45 -14.40 -1.48
CA VAL A 252 20.37 -14.87 -0.62
C VAL A 252 20.91 -14.93 0.81
N THR A 253 20.17 -14.38 1.76
CA THR A 253 20.49 -14.43 3.19
C THR A 253 19.89 -15.66 3.85
N SER A 254 20.33 -15.97 5.07
CA SER A 254 19.92 -17.17 5.81
C SER A 254 18.43 -17.22 6.13
N ASP A 255 17.75 -16.07 6.19
CA ASP A 255 16.31 -15.93 6.40
C ASP A 255 15.47 -16.03 5.11
N GLY A 256 16.11 -16.19 3.94
CA GLY A 256 15.44 -16.28 2.64
C GLY A 256 15.18 -14.94 1.94
N SER A 257 15.68 -13.82 2.51
CA SER A 257 15.70 -12.54 1.81
C SER A 257 16.77 -12.51 0.71
N VAL A 258 16.60 -11.66 -0.28
CA VAL A 258 17.56 -11.46 -1.38
C VAL A 258 17.96 -10.00 -1.44
N TYR A 259 19.26 -9.73 -1.37
CA TYR A 259 19.81 -8.38 -1.41
C TYR A 259 20.69 -8.16 -2.63
N PHE A 260 20.60 -6.97 -3.21
CA PHE A 260 21.48 -6.51 -4.27
C PHE A 260 22.83 -6.08 -3.70
N ASN A 261 23.93 -6.63 -4.23
CA ASN A 261 25.29 -6.33 -3.78
C ASN A 261 25.84 -5.11 -4.54
N THR A 262 25.67 -3.93 -3.96
CA THR A 262 26.08 -2.66 -4.54
C THR A 262 27.60 -2.58 -4.73
N SER A 263 28.38 -3.11 -3.78
CA SER A 263 29.85 -3.14 -3.84
C SER A 263 30.34 -4.00 -5.00
N ARG A 264 29.76 -5.18 -5.20
CA ARG A 264 30.12 -6.08 -6.30
C ARG A 264 29.73 -5.49 -7.66
N PHE A 265 28.57 -4.86 -7.75
CA PHE A 265 28.12 -4.20 -8.98
C PHE A 265 29.02 -3.02 -9.36
N ASP A 266 29.42 -2.20 -8.40
CA ASP A 266 30.27 -1.03 -8.64
C ASP A 266 31.74 -1.37 -8.93
N LYS A 267 32.23 -2.53 -8.44
CA LYS A 267 33.57 -3.06 -8.78
C LYS A 267 33.64 -3.74 -10.15
N ASP A 268 32.51 -4.03 -10.78
CA ASP A 268 32.49 -4.62 -12.11
C ASP A 268 32.78 -3.55 -13.16
N GLU A 269 33.78 -3.76 -14.03
CA GLU A 269 34.16 -2.79 -15.06
C GLU A 269 33.00 -2.44 -16.02
N LYS A 270 31.98 -3.29 -16.12
CA LYS A 270 30.79 -3.07 -16.97
C LYS A 270 29.75 -2.17 -16.33
N HIS A 271 29.88 -1.86 -15.04
CA HIS A 271 28.81 -1.28 -14.25
C HIS A 271 29.32 -0.14 -13.37
N GLN A 272 28.40 0.76 -13.02
CA GLN A 272 28.66 1.88 -12.13
C GLN A 272 27.42 2.11 -11.29
N TYR A 273 27.53 1.95 -9.97
CA TYR A 273 26.40 2.16 -9.07
C TYR A 273 26.19 3.66 -8.81
N ALA A 274 24.93 4.05 -8.59
CA ALA A 274 24.51 5.44 -8.43
C ALA A 274 24.86 6.36 -9.62
N LYS A 275 25.08 5.84 -10.83
CA LYS A 275 25.46 6.66 -12.00
C LYS A 275 24.50 7.82 -12.31
N CYS A 276 23.20 7.66 -12.02
CA CYS A 276 22.17 8.68 -12.26
C CYS A 276 22.18 9.81 -11.22
N GLN A 277 22.55 9.50 -9.97
CA GLN A 277 22.70 10.47 -8.88
C GLN A 277 23.97 10.13 -8.07
N PRO A 278 25.17 10.42 -8.60
CA PRO A 278 26.42 10.00 -7.95
C PRO A 278 26.61 10.54 -6.54
N TRP A 279 25.98 11.69 -6.23
CA TRP A 279 26.00 12.31 -4.90
C TRP A 279 25.16 11.58 -3.85
N SER A 280 24.21 10.72 -4.25
CA SER A 280 23.37 9.93 -3.34
C SER A 280 24.02 8.60 -2.95
N LYS A 281 25.24 8.33 -3.43
CA LYS A 281 25.94 7.08 -3.15
C LYS A 281 26.30 7.01 -1.66
N GLY A 282 25.73 6.03 -0.96
CA GLY A 282 25.94 5.86 0.48
C GLY A 282 25.14 6.85 1.35
N ASP A 283 24.13 7.50 0.78
CA ASP A 283 23.17 8.31 1.55
C ASP A 283 22.29 7.39 2.41
N MET A 284 22.54 7.41 3.72
CA MET A 284 21.89 6.50 4.67
C MET A 284 20.39 6.77 4.80
N GLU A 285 19.94 8.01 4.71
CA GLU A 285 18.51 8.35 4.86
C GLU A 285 17.69 7.78 3.69
N LEU A 286 18.23 7.89 2.47
CA LEU A 286 17.60 7.31 1.28
C LEU A 286 17.62 5.77 1.30
N LEU A 287 18.68 5.18 1.87
CA LEU A 287 18.78 3.73 2.04
C LEU A 287 17.77 3.22 3.07
N GLU A 288 17.62 3.91 4.21
CA GLU A 288 16.67 3.58 5.26
C GLU A 288 15.21 3.68 4.79
N ASP A 289 14.85 4.73 4.04
CA ASP A 289 13.49 4.85 3.46
C ASP A 289 13.22 3.72 2.44
N GLY A 290 14.21 3.34 1.64
CA GLY A 290 14.12 2.21 0.70
C GLY A 290 14.06 0.84 1.38
N GLU A 291 14.66 0.69 2.56
CA GLU A 291 14.59 -0.55 3.35
C GLU A 291 13.20 -0.78 3.93
N GLY A 292 12.40 0.25 4.18
CA GLY A 292 11.04 0.12 4.70
C GLY A 292 10.97 -0.26 6.19
N SER A 293 9.85 0.09 6.81
CA SER A 293 9.68 0.06 8.26
C SER A 293 9.47 -1.34 8.86
N LEU A 294 9.21 -2.37 8.04
CA LEU A 294 9.05 -3.75 8.51
C LEU A 294 10.35 -4.54 8.52
N THR A 295 11.46 -3.96 8.04
CA THR A 295 12.80 -4.55 8.11
C THR A 295 13.27 -4.63 9.57
N ASN A 296 13.86 -5.76 9.98
CA ASN A 296 14.32 -5.95 11.37
C ASN A 296 15.84 -5.88 11.49
N GLU A 297 16.34 -5.61 12.69
CA GLU A 297 17.79 -5.54 12.98
C GLU A 297 18.54 -6.82 12.53
N LYS A 298 17.93 -8.00 12.70
CA LYS A 298 18.51 -9.28 12.26
C LYS A 298 18.67 -9.39 10.74
N SER A 299 17.75 -8.84 9.95
CA SER A 299 17.87 -8.79 8.49
C SER A 299 18.97 -7.83 8.05
N ILE A 300 19.19 -6.74 8.81
CA ILE A 300 20.30 -5.80 8.60
C ILE A 300 21.64 -6.47 8.92
N GLU A 301 21.72 -7.25 10.01
CA GLU A 301 22.92 -8.02 10.38
C GLU A 301 23.34 -9.05 9.32
N ASN A 302 22.37 -9.57 8.56
CA ASN A 302 22.63 -10.52 7.48
C ASN A 302 23.15 -9.87 6.19
N LYS A 303 23.20 -8.53 6.10
CA LYS A 303 23.70 -7.84 4.91
C LYS A 303 25.22 -7.90 4.84
N LEU A 304 25.74 -8.05 3.62
CA LEU A 304 27.18 -7.95 3.37
C LEU A 304 27.67 -6.51 3.50
N ASN A 305 26.86 -5.54 3.05
CA ASN A 305 27.16 -4.11 3.17
C ASN A 305 25.91 -3.34 3.62
N SER A 306 26.09 -2.26 4.37
CA SER A 306 24.98 -1.38 4.80
C SER A 306 24.25 -0.71 3.63
N SER A 307 24.90 -0.55 2.48
CA SER A 307 24.32 0.07 1.27
C SER A 307 23.57 -0.90 0.35
N ASP A 308 23.60 -2.20 0.64
CA ASP A 308 22.86 -3.19 -0.12
C ASP A 308 21.35 -3.03 0.10
N PHE A 309 20.51 -3.29 -0.89
CA PHE A 309 19.06 -3.11 -0.77
C PHE A 309 18.31 -4.39 -1.14
N ALA A 310 17.14 -4.58 -0.54
CA ALA A 310 16.34 -5.77 -0.77
C ALA A 310 15.78 -5.79 -2.20
N LEU A 311 15.86 -6.96 -2.82
CA LEU A 311 15.14 -7.32 -4.05
C LEU A 311 13.95 -8.25 -3.75
N TRP A 312 14.04 -8.94 -2.61
CA TRP A 312 13.01 -9.82 -2.07
C TRP A 312 13.16 -9.87 -0.56
N LYS A 313 12.09 -9.63 0.19
CA LYS A 313 12.07 -9.71 1.65
C LYS A 313 11.35 -10.99 2.08
N SER A 314 11.97 -11.74 2.98
CA SER A 314 11.33 -12.87 3.64
C SER A 314 10.08 -12.40 4.40
N SER A 315 8.99 -13.15 4.28
CA SER A 315 7.73 -12.78 4.91
C SER A 315 7.71 -13.16 6.38
N LYS A 316 7.04 -12.35 7.19
CA LYS A 316 6.79 -12.59 8.61
C LYS A 316 5.32 -12.94 8.85
N SER A 317 5.02 -13.40 10.06
CA SER A 317 3.62 -13.61 10.48
C SER A 317 2.88 -12.27 10.44
N GLY A 318 1.69 -12.26 9.85
CA GLY A 318 0.90 -11.05 9.71
C GLY A 318 1.24 -10.17 8.50
N GLU A 319 2.03 -10.70 7.54
CA GLU A 319 2.35 -10.05 6.25
C GLU A 319 1.82 -10.91 5.08
N PRO A 320 1.44 -10.29 3.95
CA PRO A 320 1.16 -11.01 2.71
C PRO A 320 2.45 -11.57 2.11
N PHE A 321 2.35 -12.76 1.50
CA PHE A 321 3.49 -13.45 0.91
C PHE A 321 3.14 -14.16 -0.38
N TRP A 322 4.19 -14.48 -1.13
CA TRP A 322 4.21 -15.33 -2.30
C TRP A 322 5.32 -16.35 -2.17
N ASP A 323 5.12 -17.53 -2.73
CA ASP A 323 6.14 -18.57 -2.78
C ASP A 323 7.22 -18.19 -3.80
N SER A 324 8.49 -18.40 -3.43
CA SER A 324 9.65 -18.18 -4.29
C SER A 324 10.70 -19.27 -4.07
N PRO A 325 11.71 -19.38 -4.95
CA PRO A 325 12.84 -20.29 -4.75
C PRO A 325 13.63 -20.06 -3.44
N TRP A 326 13.47 -18.89 -2.81
CA TRP A 326 14.17 -18.51 -1.57
C TRP A 326 13.28 -18.63 -0.32
N GLY A 327 12.05 -19.13 -0.48
CA GLY A 327 11.03 -19.20 0.57
C GLY A 327 9.92 -18.18 0.37
N GLN A 328 9.03 -18.09 1.37
CA GLN A 328 7.90 -17.16 1.34
C GLN A 328 8.36 -15.73 1.56
N GLY A 329 7.91 -14.82 0.71
CA GLY A 329 8.29 -13.43 0.79
C GLY A 329 7.54 -12.54 -0.18
N ARG A 330 8.10 -11.37 -0.44
CA ARG A 330 7.55 -10.33 -1.31
C ARG A 330 8.68 -9.49 -1.90
N PRO A 331 8.46 -8.81 -3.02
CA PRO A 331 9.42 -7.86 -3.58
C PRO A 331 9.83 -6.77 -2.57
#